data_AF-A0A8B8FNS9-F1
#
_entry.id   AF-A0A8B8FNS9-F1
#
_cell.length_a   1.000
_cell.length_b   1.000
_cell.length_c   1.000
_cell.angle_alpha   90.00
_cell.angle_beta   90.00
_cell.angle_gamma   90.00
#
_symmetry.space_group_name_H-M   'P 1'
#
loop_
_entity.id
_entity.type
_entity.pdbx_description
1 polymer ?
#
loop_
_entity_poly.entity_id
_entity_poly.type
_entity_poly.pdbx_seq_one_letter_code
_entity_poly.pdbx_strand_id
1 'polypeptide(L)'
;MKNILPTGRNKYWKPSLLESSSAFTYFCTNLIGLQEDIDKRRLKYSQYGATIQPYIIFVGKDFSSIDSCYIRVKLWCFDCPLKALEICFRSYFVFNCAYPVENYDSCLIIQQYLFKLFTKYDKSTSITTSITANFNS
;
A
#
# COMPACT_ATOMS: atom_id res chain seq x y z
N MET A 1 1.71 -14.65 4.75
CA MET A 1 2.26 -13.57 5.56
C MET A 1 1.35 -13.37 6.75
N LYS A 2 1.90 -13.33 7.97
CA LYS A 2 1.12 -12.97 9.16
C LYS A 2 0.88 -11.47 9.10
N ASN A 3 -0.38 -11.04 9.14
CA ASN A 3 -0.71 -9.62 9.34
C ASN A 3 -0.09 -9.21 10.68
N ILE A 4 0.75 -8.18 10.67
CA ILE A 4 1.28 -7.59 11.89
C ILE A 4 0.11 -6.81 12.49
N LEU A 5 -0.58 -7.44 13.43
CA LEU A 5 -1.59 -6.76 14.23
C LEU A 5 -0.85 -5.83 15.20
N PRO A 6 -1.36 -4.61 15.42
CA PRO A 6 -0.76 -3.69 16.38
C PRO A 6 -0.76 -4.32 17.78
N THR A 7 0.42 -4.52 18.35
CA THR A 7 0.58 -4.99 19.73
C THR A 7 0.61 -3.79 20.67
N GLY A 8 -0.56 -3.37 21.17
CA GLY A 8 -0.72 -2.23 22.10
C GLY A 8 -2.19 -1.93 22.41
N ARG A 9 -2.47 -0.94 23.28
CA ARG A 9 -3.81 -0.61 23.85
C ARG A 9 -4.93 -0.37 22.82
N ASN A 10 -4.62 -0.25 21.53
CA ASN A 10 -5.58 -0.20 20.43
C ASN A 10 -5.61 -1.55 19.67
N LYS A 11 -6.27 -2.55 20.23
CA LYS A 11 -6.51 -3.85 19.56
C LYS A 11 -7.37 -3.73 18.29
N TYR A 12 -8.06 -2.61 18.08
CA TYR A 12 -9.03 -2.39 17.01
C TYR A 12 -8.88 -1.00 16.39
N TRP A 13 -7.72 -0.72 15.81
CA TRP A 13 -7.58 0.47 14.96
C TRP A 13 -8.24 0.19 13.60
N LYS A 14 -9.26 0.98 13.26
CA LYS A 14 -9.90 0.98 11.94
C LYS A 14 -9.37 2.18 11.15
N PRO A 15 -8.61 1.94 10.06
CA PRO A 15 -8.10 3.01 9.20
C PRO A 15 -9.25 3.82 8.58
N SER A 16 -9.07 5.13 8.49
CA SER A 16 -9.94 6.02 7.72
C SER A 16 -9.69 5.88 6.22
N LEU A 17 -10.61 6.39 5.39
CA LEU A 17 -10.44 6.40 3.93
C LEU A 17 -9.17 7.18 3.53
N LEU A 18 -8.91 8.30 4.21
CA LEU A 18 -7.71 9.12 3.97
C LEU A 18 -6.43 8.35 4.32
N GLU A 19 -6.41 7.62 5.43
CA GLU A 19 -5.28 6.76 5.80
C GLU A 19 -5.09 5.62 4.80
N SER A 20 -6.18 5.04 4.31
CA SER A 20 -6.17 3.95 3.32
C SER A 20 -5.53 4.42 2.01
N SER A 21 -5.96 5.58 1.50
CA SER A 21 -5.39 6.21 0.31
C SER A 21 -3.91 6.57 0.50
N SER A 22 -3.59 7.20 1.63
CA SER A 22 -2.21 7.62 1.94
C SER A 22 -1.27 6.41 2.10
N ALA A 23 -1.73 5.30 2.66
CA ALA A 23 -0.91 4.09 2.78
C ALA A 23 -0.56 3.46 1.42
N PHE A 24 -1.43 3.64 0.42
CA PHE A 24 -1.24 3.11 -0.92
C PHE A 24 -0.21 3.89 -1.73
N THR A 25 -0.27 5.22 -1.68
CA THR A 25 0.59 6.08 -2.48
C THR A 25 0.87 7.42 -1.80
N TYR A 26 1.96 8.07 -2.22
CA TYR A 26 2.28 9.45 -1.86
C TYR A 26 2.49 10.28 -3.12
N PHE A 27 1.94 11.49 -3.17
CA PHE A 27 2.21 12.43 -4.25
C PHE A 27 3.24 13.46 -3.77
N CYS A 28 4.46 13.35 -4.29
CA CYS A 28 5.60 14.16 -3.90
C CYS A 28 5.65 15.45 -4.71
N THR A 29 5.48 16.58 -4.02
CA THR A 29 5.63 17.92 -4.59
C THR A 29 7.02 18.51 -4.35
N ASN A 30 7.71 18.06 -3.30
CA ASN A 30 9.07 18.47 -2.98
C ASN A 30 9.75 17.46 -2.02
N LEU A 31 11.08 17.52 -1.94
CA LEU A 31 11.88 16.59 -1.14
C LEU A 31 11.67 16.72 0.36
N ILE A 32 11.38 17.92 0.86
CA ILE A 32 11.12 18.16 2.29
C ILE A 32 9.84 17.43 2.71
N GLY A 33 8.76 17.62 1.95
CA GLY A 33 7.49 16.95 2.18
C GLY A 33 7.59 15.43 2.07
N LEU A 34 8.41 14.92 1.16
CA LEU A 34 8.68 13.48 1.06
C LEU A 34 9.37 12.94 2.32
N GLN A 35 10.39 13.65 2.82
CA GLN A 35 11.08 13.25 4.04
C GLN A 35 10.14 13.29 5.25
N GLU A 36 9.31 14.32 5.36
CA GLU A 36 8.28 14.41 6.41
C GLU A 36 7.27 13.26 6.34
N ASP A 37 6.81 12.86 5.15
CA ASP A 37 5.92 11.71 4.96
C ASP A 37 6.59 10.41 5.42
N ILE A 38 7.85 10.20 5.03
CA ILE A 38 8.63 9.03 5.44
C ILE A 38 8.76 8.97 6.97
N ASP A 39 9.05 10.09 7.63
CA ASP A 39 9.22 10.14 9.08
C ASP A 39 7.89 9.97 9.81
N LYS A 40 6.79 10.54 9.30
CA LYS A 40 5.42 10.31 9.80
C LYS A 40 5.04 8.83 9.73
N ARG A 41 5.28 8.17 8.59
CA ARG A 41 5.03 6.72 8.43
C ARG A 41 5.91 5.89 9.35
N ARG A 42 7.20 6.24 9.48
CA ARG A 42 8.13 5.52 10.35
C ARG A 42 7.66 5.57 11.80
N LEU A 43 7.27 6.75 12.28
CA LEU A 43 6.73 6.92 13.62
C LEU A 43 5.45 6.11 13.80
N LYS A 44 4.48 6.24 12.88
CA LYS A 44 3.21 5.51 12.91
C LYS A 44 3.42 3.99 12.97
N TYR A 45 4.16 3.41 12.04
CA TYR A 45 4.35 1.95 12.00
C TYR A 45 5.15 1.44 13.20
N SER A 46 6.12 2.21 13.71
CA SER A 46 6.88 1.85 14.92
C SER A 46 5.99 1.71 16.16
N GLN A 47 4.96 2.55 16.29
CA GLN A 47 3.97 2.47 17.39
C GLN A 47 3.18 1.15 17.38
N TYR A 48 3.13 0.48 16.22
CA TYR A 48 2.41 -0.76 16.00
C TYR A 48 3.34 -1.98 15.82
N GLY A 49 4.64 -1.83 16.08
CA GLY A 49 5.62 -2.92 15.90
C GLY A 49 5.81 -3.34 14.44
N ALA A 50 5.49 -2.44 13.49
CA ALA A 50 5.60 -2.67 12.06
C ALA A 50 6.69 -1.79 11.43
N THR A 51 7.12 -2.16 10.23
CA THR A 51 7.98 -1.33 9.38
C THR A 51 7.17 -0.70 8.26
N ILE A 52 7.70 0.34 7.61
CA ILE A 52 7.09 0.89 6.41
C ILE A 52 7.14 -0.17 5.30
N GLN A 53 5.97 -0.54 4.80
CA GLN A 53 5.82 -1.47 3.67
C GLN A 53 6.03 -0.75 2.32
N PRO A 54 6.21 -1.49 1.21
CA PRO A 54 6.34 -0.89 -0.12
C PRO A 54 5.15 0.02 -0.48
N TYR A 55 5.42 1.22 -0.97
CA TYR A 55 4.39 2.11 -1.52
C TYR A 55 4.94 2.90 -2.71
N ILE A 56 4.02 3.42 -3.53
CA ILE A 56 4.35 4.19 -4.72
C ILE A 56 4.48 5.67 -4.34
N ILE A 57 5.49 6.33 -4.88
CA ILE A 57 5.66 7.77 -4.81
C ILE A 57 5.49 8.31 -6.23
N PHE A 58 4.46 9.10 -6.46
CA PHE A 58 4.29 9.84 -7.70
C PHE A 58 4.98 11.20 -7.59
N VAL A 59 5.69 11.59 -8.64
CA VAL A 59 6.28 12.92 -8.78
C VAL A 59 5.67 13.55 -10.02
N GLY A 60 5.17 14.76 -9.87
CA GLY A 60 4.53 15.48 -10.96
C GLY A 60 3.93 16.79 -10.51
N LYS A 61 3.29 17.51 -11.43
CA LYS A 61 2.56 18.73 -11.13
C LYS A 61 1.27 18.46 -10.36
N ASP A 62 0.54 17.44 -10.77
CA ASP A 62 -0.74 17.00 -10.21
C ASP A 62 -1.05 15.55 -10.61
N PHE A 63 -2.18 15.01 -10.14
CA PHE A 63 -2.59 13.63 -10.45
C PHE A 63 -2.86 13.36 -11.94
N SER A 64 -3.03 14.41 -12.76
CA SER A 64 -3.21 14.28 -14.21
C SER A 64 -1.88 14.32 -14.97
N SER A 65 -0.80 14.76 -14.32
CA SER A 65 0.51 14.99 -14.92
C SER A 65 1.60 14.38 -14.05
N ILE A 66 1.79 13.06 -14.17
CA ILE A 66 2.82 12.29 -13.47
C ILE A 66 4.08 12.23 -14.35
N ASP A 67 5.17 12.80 -13.87
CA ASP A 67 6.46 12.82 -14.56
C ASP A 67 7.29 11.56 -14.29
N SER A 68 7.25 11.08 -13.04
CA SER A 68 7.98 9.86 -12.65
C SER A 68 7.33 9.16 -11.45
N CYS A 69 7.55 7.86 -11.36
CA CYS A 69 7.06 7.02 -10.28
C CYS A 69 8.25 6.35 -9.58
N TYR A 70 8.26 6.36 -8.25
CA TYR A 70 9.25 5.68 -7.45
C TYR A 70 8.61 4.63 -6.56
N ILE A 71 9.32 3.53 -6.33
CA ILE A 71 8.91 2.53 -5.33
C ILE A 71 9.76 2.70 -4.09
N ARG A 72 9.09 3.02 -2.98
CA ARG A 72 9.72 3.09 -1.66
C ARG A 72 10.02 1.67 -1.17
N VAL A 73 11.13 1.15 -1.68
CA VAL A 73 11.91 0.03 -1.11
C VAL A 73 13.39 0.34 -1.31
N LYS A 74 13.76 0.72 -2.54
CA LYS A 74 15.10 1.16 -2.93
C LYS A 74 15.07 2.42 -3.83
N LEU A 75 13.96 3.16 -3.85
CA LEU A 75 13.71 4.29 -4.76
C LEU A 75 13.88 3.91 -6.23
N TRP A 76 13.36 2.75 -6.63
CA TRP A 76 13.36 2.33 -8.02
C TRP A 76 12.44 3.24 -8.84
N CYS A 77 12.97 3.84 -9.91
CA CYS A 77 12.27 4.79 -10.77
C CYS A 77 11.63 4.08 -11.97
N PHE A 78 10.44 4.54 -12.37
CA PHE A 78 9.68 4.08 -13.51
C PHE A 78 8.93 5.24 -14.17
N ASP A 79 8.91 5.26 -15.49
CA ASP A 79 8.16 6.27 -16.27
C ASP A 79 6.69 5.87 -16.50
N CYS A 80 6.31 4.65 -16.10
CA CYS A 80 4.97 4.12 -16.28
C CYS A 80 4.34 3.80 -14.90
N PRO A 81 3.26 4.51 -14.50
CA PRO A 81 2.54 4.26 -13.25
C PRO A 81 2.06 2.80 -13.09
N LEU A 82 1.58 2.18 -14.17
CA LEU A 82 1.12 0.79 -14.14
C LEU A 82 2.28 -0.19 -13.89
N LYS A 83 3.46 0.08 -14.45
CA LYS A 83 4.67 -0.71 -14.19
C LYS A 83 5.16 -0.53 -12.76
N ALA A 84 5.12 0.70 -12.24
CA ALA A 84 5.44 0.97 -10.84
C ALA A 84 4.47 0.23 -9.89
N LEU A 85 3.18 0.21 -10.21
CA LEU A 85 2.16 -0.55 -9.48
C LEU A 85 2.49 -2.04 -9.46
N GLU A 86 2.73 -2.64 -10.62
CA GLU A 86 3.09 -4.05 -10.74
C GLU A 86 4.33 -4.41 -9.91
N ILE A 87 5.42 -3.64 -10.03
CA ILE A 87 6.65 -3.90 -9.28
C ILE A 87 6.45 -3.66 -7.77
N CYS A 88 5.61 -2.69 -7.38
CA CYS A 88 5.29 -2.44 -5.99
C CYS A 88 4.57 -3.65 -5.38
N PHE A 89 3.59 -4.22 -6.09
CA PHE A 89 2.91 -5.44 -5.67
C PHE A 89 3.84 -6.65 -5.61
N ARG A 90 4.67 -6.87 -6.64
CA ARG A 90 5.67 -7.94 -6.66
C ARG A 90 6.66 -7.82 -5.49
N SER A 91 6.99 -6.60 -5.06
CA SER A 91 7.89 -6.36 -3.93
C SER A 91 7.37 -6.96 -2.63
N TYR A 92 6.05 -6.97 -2.39
CA TYR A 92 5.48 -7.63 -1.21
C TYR A 92 5.82 -9.11 -1.15
N PHE A 93 5.78 -9.80 -2.30
CA PHE A 93 6.13 -11.22 -2.38
C PHE A 93 7.63 -11.45 -2.29
N VAL A 94 8.44 -10.66 -3.00
CA VAL A 94 9.90 -10.77 -3.01
C VAL A 94 10.48 -10.54 -1.61
N PHE A 95 9.98 -9.55 -0.88
CA PHE A 95 10.46 -9.22 0.47
C PHE A 95 9.67 -9.93 1.57
N ASN A 96 8.70 -10.77 1.22
CA ASN A 96 7.80 -11.45 2.16
C ASN A 96 7.15 -10.49 3.18
N CYS A 97 6.74 -9.32 2.68
CA CYS A 97 6.15 -8.22 3.43
C CYS A 97 4.63 -8.33 3.47
N ALA A 98 4.01 -8.06 4.61
CA ALA A 98 2.55 -7.99 4.69
C ALA A 98 2.03 -6.69 4.06
N TYR A 99 0.83 -6.71 3.48
CA TYR A 99 0.16 -5.46 3.10
C TYR A 99 -0.08 -4.57 4.33
N PRO A 100 -0.01 -3.23 4.19
CA PRO A 100 -0.47 -2.31 5.24
C PRO A 100 -1.90 -2.61 5.65
N VAL A 101 -2.20 -2.45 6.94
CA VAL A 101 -3.56 -2.66 7.46
C VAL A 101 -4.53 -1.65 6.85
N GLU A 102 -4.04 -0.44 6.55
CA GLU A 102 -4.81 0.65 5.97
C GLU A 102 -5.35 0.36 4.57
N ASN A 103 -4.62 -0.38 3.74
CA ASN A 103 -4.99 -0.61 2.36
C ASN A 103 -5.08 -2.10 2.01
N TYR A 104 -5.15 -2.98 3.02
CA TYR A 104 -5.16 -4.43 2.86
C TYR A 104 -6.21 -4.88 1.82
N ASP A 105 -7.45 -4.40 1.95
CA ASP A 105 -8.55 -4.79 1.07
C ASP A 105 -8.30 -4.35 -0.38
N SER A 106 -7.80 -3.13 -0.58
CA SER A 106 -7.45 -2.63 -1.91
C SER A 106 -6.32 -3.45 -2.54
N CYS A 107 -5.29 -3.76 -1.75
CA CYS A 107 -4.19 -4.60 -2.17
C CYS A 107 -4.65 -6.01 -2.54
N LEU A 108 -5.53 -6.62 -1.73
CA LEU A 108 -6.05 -7.96 -2.00
C LEU A 108 -6.90 -8.00 -3.28
N ILE A 109 -7.74 -6.99 -3.50
CA ILE A 109 -8.54 -6.87 -4.73
C ILE A 109 -7.63 -6.74 -5.95
N ILE A 110 -6.61 -5.87 -5.90
CA ILE A 110 -5.65 -5.72 -6.99
C ILE A 110 -4.91 -7.04 -7.25
N GLN A 111 -4.43 -7.71 -6.20
CA GLN A 111 -3.78 -9.01 -6.30
C GLN A 111 -4.64 -10.05 -7.04
N GLN A 112 -5.90 -10.19 -6.64
CA GLN A 112 -6.79 -11.24 -7.16
C GLN A 112 -7.38 -10.89 -8.52
N TYR A 113 -7.75 -9.64 -8.76
CA TYR A 113 -8.46 -9.24 -9.99
C TYR A 113 -7.54 -8.76 -11.09
N LEU A 114 -6.53 -7.96 -10.75
CA LEU A 114 -5.58 -7.43 -11.74
C LEU A 114 -4.48 -8.44 -12.03
N PHE A 115 -3.87 -9.03 -11.00
CA PHE A 115 -2.75 -9.95 -11.16
C PHE A 115 -3.13 -11.43 -11.18
N LYS A 116 -4.40 -11.77 -10.95
CA LYS A 116 -4.90 -13.16 -10.88
C LYS A 116 -4.09 -14.04 -9.91
N LEU A 117 -3.61 -13.45 -8.82
CA LEU A 117 -2.75 -14.11 -7.86
C LEU A 117 -3.51 -14.40 -6.57
N PHE A 118 -3.47 -15.65 -6.13
CA PHE A 118 -4.14 -16.13 -4.92
C PHE A 118 -3.13 -16.81 -4.03
N THR A 119 -3.17 -16.53 -2.73
CA THR A 119 -2.26 -17.15 -1.77
C THR A 119 -3.00 -17.76 -0.59
N LYS A 120 -2.38 -18.75 0.05
CA LYS A 120 -2.87 -19.33 1.33
C LYS A 120 -2.94 -18.34 2.49
N TYR A 121 -2.49 -17.10 2.27
CA TYR A 121 -2.45 -16.04 3.28
C TYR A 121 -3.49 -14.95 3.04
N ASP A 122 -4.22 -15.06 1.93
CA ASP A 122 -5.33 -14.16 1.61
C ASP A 122 -6.41 -14.32 2.69
N LYS A 123 -6.88 -13.20 3.22
CA LYS A 123 -7.94 -13.17 4.24
C LYS A 123 -9.09 -12.35 3.71
N SER A 124 -10.18 -13.01 3.36
CA SER A 124 -11.40 -12.32 2.96
C SER A 124 -11.93 -11.48 4.13
N THR A 125 -12.19 -10.23 3.84
CA THR A 125 -12.91 -9.28 4.69
C THR A 125 -14.32 -9.06 4.14
N SER A 126 -15.20 -8.46 4.94
CA SER A 126 -16.54 -8.06 4.48
C SER A 126 -16.50 -7.15 3.25
N ILE A 127 -15.48 -6.30 3.11
CA ILE A 127 -15.27 -5.43 1.96
C ILE A 127 -14.91 -6.26 0.72
N THR A 128 -13.91 -7.14 0.83
CA THR A 128 -13.45 -7.95 -0.32
C THR A 128 -14.52 -8.92 -0.81
N THR A 129 -15.33 -9.49 0.09
CA THR A 129 -16.45 -10.37 -0.28
C THR A 129 -17.55 -9.60 -1.01
N SER A 130 -17.94 -8.43 -0.51
CA SER A 130 -18.96 -7.58 -1.16
C SER A 130 -18.53 -7.15 -2.56
N ILE A 131 -17.28 -6.69 -2.71
CA ILE A 131 -16.75 -6.27 -4.01
C ILE A 131 -16.66 -7.46 -4.97
N THR A 132 -16.25 -8.62 -4.48
CA THR A 132 -16.20 -9.84 -5.28
C THR A 132 -17.57 -10.30 -5.77
N ALA A 133 -18.61 -10.14 -4.96
CA ALA A 133 -19.97 -10.44 -5.40
C ALA A 133 -20.39 -9.55 -6.58
N ASN A 134 -20.07 -8.25 -6.53
CA ASN A 134 -20.41 -7.29 -7.59
C ASN A 134 -19.62 -7.51 -8.90
N PHE A 135 -18.41 -8.06 -8.84
CA PHE A 135 -17.63 -8.36 -10.05
C PHE A 135 -18.04 -9.68 -10.73
N ASN A 136 -18.76 -10.56 -10.02
CA ASN A 136 -19.23 -11.84 -10.52
C ASN A 136 -20.73 -11.84 -10.91
N SER A 137 -21.44 -10.73 -10.64
CA SER A 137 -22.81 -10.49 -11.10
C SER A 137 -22.82 -9.87 -12.50
#